data_AF-A0AAU2ESC1-F1
#
_entry.id   AF-A0AAU2ESC1-F1
#
_cell.length_a   1.000
_cell.length_b   1.000
_cell.length_c   1.000
_cell.angle_alpha   90.00
_cell.angle_beta   90.00
_cell.angle_gamma   90.00
#
_symmetry.space_group_name_H-M   'P 1'
#
loop_
_entity.id
_entity.type
_entity.pdbx_description
1 polymer ?
#
loop_
_entity_poly.entity_id
_entity_poly.type
_entity_poly.pdbx_seq_one_letter_code
_entity_poly.pdbx_strand_id
1 'polypeptide(L)'
;MPTFDTDDVTIGSIAIPETRFMIGDHFPELRKRTVCEGWGFDIELLAVLDILEAVSAGLVSADDARKGLLEAVNRMYGPNGCFDYESAEDRQAWCERDGGCEACRRHQSDFERLVADAEGFWRRYQQPEKYPFTAGKKGLHETGCSVVKRAMPKQFSRPVGSQFSQALREYAHAANPFMDTGNYEDFDGCWNRAATYPTFRPMTVAEARAWTAQNTGPKGGRNYKPCRVCAPAL
;
A
#
# COMPACT_ATOMS: atom_id res chain seq x y z
N MET A 1 4.15 26.95 6.40
CA MET A 1 4.96 27.84 5.53
C MET A 1 4.88 27.26 4.14
N PRO A 2 4.63 28.04 3.08
CA PRO A 2 4.71 27.53 1.73
C PRO A 2 6.12 26.96 1.50
N THR A 3 6.19 25.73 1.01
CA THR A 3 7.43 25.12 0.54
C THR A 3 7.70 25.64 -0.86
N PHE A 4 8.88 26.22 -1.04
CA PHE A 4 9.34 26.68 -2.34
C PHE A 4 10.21 25.59 -2.93
N ASP A 5 9.94 25.25 -4.18
CA ASP A 5 10.79 24.34 -4.96
C ASP A 5 11.26 25.05 -6.22
N THR A 6 12.44 24.69 -6.68
CA THR A 6 13.06 25.26 -7.88
C THR A 6 13.27 24.16 -8.90
N ASP A 7 12.85 24.40 -10.14
CA ASP A 7 13.13 23.51 -11.27
C ASP A 7 13.44 24.33 -12.52
N ASP A 8 14.18 23.75 -13.46
CA ASP A 8 14.43 24.36 -14.75
C ASP A 8 13.25 24.08 -15.68
N VAL A 9 12.57 25.13 -16.14
CA VAL A 9 11.47 24.99 -17.11
C VAL A 9 12.06 24.98 -18.51
N THR A 10 12.02 23.83 -19.16
CA THR A 10 12.45 23.69 -20.56
C THR A 10 11.23 23.73 -21.47
N ILE A 11 11.23 24.63 -22.45
CA ILE A 11 10.16 24.83 -23.42
C ILE A 11 10.78 24.83 -24.83
N GLY A 12 10.51 23.79 -25.61
CA GLY A 12 11.18 23.61 -26.89
C GLY A 12 12.69 23.54 -26.72
N SER A 13 13.41 24.51 -27.28
CA SER A 13 14.87 24.65 -27.17
C SER A 13 15.33 25.66 -26.10
N ILE A 14 14.40 26.32 -25.40
CA ILE A 14 14.70 27.35 -24.40
C ILE A 14 14.61 26.74 -23.01
N ALA A 15 15.60 27.02 -22.17
CA ALA A 15 15.57 26.69 -20.75
C ALA A 15 15.46 27.98 -19.92
N ILE A 16 14.53 27.98 -18.96
CA ILE A 16 14.35 29.04 -17.97
C ILE A 16 14.85 28.46 -16.63
N PRO A 17 16.09 28.79 -16.24
CA PRO A 17 16.71 28.15 -15.10
C PRO A 17 16.17 28.68 -13.77
N GLU A 18 16.26 27.86 -12.73
CA GLU A 18 15.93 28.21 -11.33
C GLU A 18 14.49 28.75 -11.14
N THR A 19 13.56 28.34 -12.00
CA THR A 19 12.16 28.80 -11.92
C THR A 19 11.54 28.37 -10.60
N ARG A 20 11.00 29.33 -9.86
CA ARG A 20 10.36 29.06 -8.58
C ARG A 20 8.92 28.64 -8.72
N PHE A 21 8.60 27.53 -8.07
CA PHE A 21 7.25 27.05 -7.88
C PHE A 21 6.86 27.05 -6.40
N MET A 22 5.57 27.27 -6.15
CA MET A 22 4.96 27.03 -4.85
C MET A 22 3.80 26.06 -4.98
N ILE A 23 3.59 25.24 -3.96
CA ILE A 23 2.41 24.38 -3.82
C ILE A 23 1.59 24.78 -2.59
N GLY A 24 0.26 24.81 -2.67
CA GLY A 24 -0.58 25.20 -1.53
C GLY A 24 -2.10 25.09 -1.71
N ASP A 25 -2.85 25.56 -0.70
CA ASP A 25 -4.31 25.36 -0.58
C ASP A 25 -5.15 26.58 -0.97
N HIS A 26 -4.57 27.60 -1.63
CA HIS A 26 -5.25 28.87 -1.91
C HIS A 26 -5.83 28.95 -3.33
N PHE A 27 -6.19 27.81 -3.90
CA PHE A 27 -6.70 27.74 -5.27
C PHE A 27 -8.23 27.74 -5.30
N PRO A 28 -8.86 28.45 -6.26
CA PRO A 28 -10.31 28.51 -6.36
C PRO A 28 -10.92 27.14 -6.64
N GLU A 29 -11.81 26.68 -5.75
CA GLU A 29 -12.50 25.38 -5.89
C GLU A 29 -13.29 25.26 -7.20
N LEU A 30 -13.83 26.37 -7.71
CA LEU A 30 -14.59 26.43 -8.97
C LEU A 30 -13.76 26.11 -10.22
N ARG A 31 -12.43 26.13 -10.13
CA ARG A 31 -11.50 25.77 -11.21
C ARG A 31 -10.61 24.60 -10.83
N LYS A 32 -11.06 23.77 -9.88
CA LYS A 32 -10.31 22.58 -9.47
C LYS A 32 -10.03 21.68 -10.66
N ARG A 33 -8.76 21.34 -10.83
CA ARG A 33 -8.29 20.30 -11.74
C ARG A 33 -7.40 19.33 -10.97
N THR A 34 -6.95 18.27 -11.63
CA THR A 34 -5.92 17.40 -11.05
C THR A 34 -4.61 18.16 -10.90
N VAL A 35 -3.81 17.79 -9.91
CA VAL A 35 -2.51 18.41 -9.64
C VAL A 35 -1.54 18.18 -10.79
N CYS A 36 -1.64 17.04 -11.48
CA CYS A 36 -0.90 16.76 -12.71
C CYS A 36 -1.31 17.62 -13.93
N GLU A 37 -2.42 18.37 -13.86
CA GLU A 37 -2.76 19.44 -14.81
C GLU A 37 -2.24 20.83 -14.36
N GLY A 38 -1.42 20.88 -13.30
CA GLY A 38 -0.85 22.12 -12.75
C GLY A 38 -1.72 22.80 -11.70
N TRP A 39 -2.85 22.19 -11.30
CA TRP A 39 -3.63 22.73 -10.18
C TRP A 39 -2.84 22.58 -8.88
N GLY A 40 -2.85 23.61 -8.03
CA GLY A 40 -2.05 23.60 -6.82
C GLY A 40 -0.66 24.23 -6.98
N PHE A 41 -0.20 24.51 -8.21
CA PHE A 41 1.10 25.12 -8.47
C PHE A 41 0.99 26.60 -8.82
N ASP A 42 1.78 27.42 -8.14
CA ASP A 42 2.11 28.78 -8.56
C ASP A 42 3.49 28.78 -9.21
N ILE A 43 3.66 29.61 -10.23
CA ILE A 43 4.93 29.90 -10.91
C ILE A 43 5.21 31.39 -10.77
N GLU A 44 6.47 31.77 -10.57
CA GLU A 44 6.81 33.19 -10.48
C GLU A 44 6.50 33.96 -11.77
N LEU A 45 5.98 35.18 -11.63
CA LEU A 45 5.51 35.99 -12.76
C LEU A 45 6.61 36.23 -13.81
N LEU A 46 7.87 36.39 -13.39
CA LEU A 46 8.99 36.61 -14.30
C LEU A 46 9.15 35.46 -15.29
N ALA A 47 9.15 34.21 -14.81
CA ALA A 47 9.22 33.05 -15.67
C ALA A 47 8.04 33.01 -16.65
N VAL A 48 6.82 33.36 -16.20
CA VAL A 48 5.66 33.44 -17.10
C VAL A 48 5.86 34.48 -18.21
N LEU A 49 6.41 35.65 -17.88
CA LEU A 49 6.69 36.70 -18.86
C LEU A 49 7.75 36.25 -19.87
N ASP A 50 8.83 35.62 -19.42
CA ASP A 50 9.88 35.09 -20.31
C ASP A 50 9.32 34.06 -21.31
N ILE A 51 8.41 33.19 -20.84
CA ILE A 51 7.70 32.23 -21.70
C ILE A 51 6.86 32.95 -22.75
N LEU A 52 6.07 33.95 -22.33
CA LEU A 52 5.19 34.70 -23.23
C LEU A 52 5.98 35.52 -24.25
N GLU A 53 7.13 36.08 -23.86
CA GLU A 53 8.04 36.78 -24.77
C GLU A 53 8.63 35.82 -25.81
N ALA A 54 9.07 34.63 -25.39
CA ALA A 54 9.57 33.61 -26.32
C ALA A 54 8.50 33.15 -27.32
N VAL A 55 7.25 33.00 -26.87
CA VAL A 55 6.10 32.70 -27.75
C VAL A 55 5.84 33.85 -28.70
N SER A 56 5.81 35.09 -28.21
CA SER A 56 5.57 36.29 -29.03
C SER A 56 6.66 36.51 -30.08
N ALA A 57 7.90 36.12 -29.77
CA ALA A 57 9.03 36.17 -30.69
C ALA A 57 9.04 35.01 -31.70
N GLY A 58 8.11 34.05 -31.58
CA GLY A 58 8.04 32.87 -32.44
C GLY A 58 9.16 31.85 -32.21
N LEU A 59 9.87 31.95 -31.09
CA LEU A 59 10.95 31.03 -30.74
C LEU A 59 10.42 29.67 -30.26
N VAL A 60 9.23 29.67 -29.65
CA VAL A 60 8.52 28.48 -29.17
C VAL A 60 7.03 28.60 -29.49
N SER A 61 6.36 27.48 -29.68
CA SER A 61 4.90 27.48 -29.84
C SER A 61 4.20 27.54 -28.48
N ALA A 62 2.94 27.98 -28.46
CA ALA A 62 2.11 27.92 -27.25
C ALA A 62 1.92 26.48 -26.74
N ASP A 63 1.87 25.50 -27.65
CA ASP A 63 1.76 24.09 -27.31
C ASP A 63 3.03 23.56 -26.63
N ASP A 64 4.21 23.96 -27.13
CA ASP A 64 5.49 23.62 -26.49
C ASP A 64 5.60 24.24 -25.10
N ALA A 65 5.17 25.50 -24.94
CA ALA A 65 5.13 26.18 -23.65
C ALA A 65 4.24 25.44 -22.65
N ARG A 66 3.02 25.08 -23.08
CA ARG A 66 2.11 24.27 -22.27
C ARG A 66 2.73 22.93 -21.88
N LYS A 67 3.38 22.24 -22.83
CA LYS A 67 4.01 20.94 -22.59
C LYS A 67 5.16 21.04 -21.58
N GLY A 68 6.05 22.01 -21.75
CA GLY A 68 7.18 22.22 -20.83
C GLY A 68 6.75 22.52 -19.40
N LEU A 69 5.70 23.33 -19.23
CA LEU A 69 5.10 23.60 -17.92
C LEU A 69 4.54 22.34 -17.26
N LEU A 70 3.82 21.51 -18.01
CA LEU A 70 3.27 20.24 -17.48
C LEU A 70 4.37 19.22 -17.18
N GLU A 71 5.46 19.20 -17.94
CA GLU A 71 6.63 18.36 -17.67
C GLU A 71 7.34 18.79 -16.38
N ALA A 72 7.47 20.10 -16.12
CA ALA A 72 8.01 20.61 -14.86
C ALA A 72 7.13 20.20 -13.67
N VAL A 73 5.81 20.40 -13.77
CA VAL A 73 4.84 19.95 -12.76
C VAL A 73 4.99 18.45 -12.47
N ASN A 74 5.12 17.61 -13.50
CA ASN A 74 5.29 16.17 -13.32
C ASN A 74 6.60 15.79 -12.61
N ARG A 75 7.69 16.53 -12.84
CA ARG A 75 8.96 16.31 -12.12
C ARG A 75 8.85 16.66 -10.64
N MET A 76 8.14 17.74 -10.33
CA MET A 76 7.91 18.19 -8.95
C MET A 76 6.90 17.33 -8.18
N TYR A 77 6.04 16.59 -8.91
CA TYR A 77 4.89 15.87 -8.34
C TYR A 77 5.27 14.88 -7.22
N GLY A 78 6.23 14.00 -7.48
CA GLY A 78 6.68 12.99 -6.50
C GLY A 78 7.41 13.62 -5.30
N PRO A 79 8.50 14.38 -5.52
CA PRO A 79 9.30 14.99 -4.46
C PRO A 79 8.50 15.86 -3.47
N ASN A 80 7.47 16.56 -3.94
CA ASN A 80 6.66 17.46 -3.10
C ASN A 80 5.48 16.78 -2.39
N GLY A 81 5.34 15.46 -2.54
CA GLY A 81 4.20 14.76 -1.95
C GLY A 81 2.86 15.23 -2.54
N CYS A 82 2.83 15.65 -3.81
CA CYS A 82 1.62 16.17 -4.45
C CYS A 82 0.45 15.18 -4.40
N PHE A 83 0.76 13.89 -4.26
CA PHE A 83 -0.22 12.82 -4.05
C PHE A 83 -1.12 13.04 -2.82
N ASP A 84 -0.70 13.80 -1.81
CA ASP A 84 -1.50 14.06 -0.62
C ASP A 84 -2.66 15.03 -0.88
N TYR A 85 -2.56 15.86 -1.92
CA TYR A 85 -3.57 16.86 -2.30
C TYR A 85 -4.62 16.31 -3.27
N GLU A 86 -4.42 15.08 -3.75
CA GLU A 86 -5.31 14.43 -4.70
C GLU A 86 -6.42 13.65 -4.01
N SER A 87 -7.56 13.52 -4.68
CA SER A 87 -8.69 12.78 -4.10
C SER A 87 -8.35 11.30 -3.89
N ALA A 88 -9.07 10.64 -2.98
CA ALA A 88 -8.91 9.19 -2.81
C ALA A 88 -9.26 8.42 -4.11
N GLU A 89 -10.20 8.94 -4.88
CA GLU A 89 -10.66 8.38 -6.15
C GLU A 89 -9.58 8.48 -7.24
N ASP A 90 -8.93 9.65 -7.37
CA ASP A 90 -7.84 9.86 -8.32
C ASP A 90 -6.64 8.97 -8.00
N ARG A 91 -6.27 8.90 -6.72
CA ARG A 91 -5.20 8.01 -6.24
C ARG A 91 -5.47 6.54 -6.52
N GLN A 92 -6.71 6.10 -6.31
CA GLN A 92 -7.12 4.73 -6.64
C GLN A 92 -7.02 4.48 -8.15
N ALA A 93 -7.56 5.38 -8.98
CA ALA A 93 -7.55 5.25 -10.43
C ALA A 93 -6.13 5.13 -10.99
N TRP A 94 -5.16 5.90 -10.49
CA TRP A 94 -3.76 5.77 -10.91
C TRP A 94 -3.12 4.47 -10.45
N CYS A 95 -3.35 4.08 -9.20
CA CYS A 95 -2.83 2.82 -8.67
C CYS A 95 -3.38 1.62 -9.46
N GLU A 96 -4.60 1.71 -9.98
CA GLU A 96 -5.19 0.70 -10.86
C GLU A 96 -4.58 0.74 -12.28
N ARG A 97 -4.52 1.93 -12.90
CA ARG A 97 -3.96 2.15 -14.24
C ARG A 97 -2.51 1.67 -14.35
N ASP A 98 -1.69 2.01 -13.37
CA ASP A 98 -0.24 1.80 -13.40
C ASP A 98 0.16 0.41 -12.84
N GLY A 99 -0.82 -0.40 -12.43
CA GLY A 99 -0.58 -1.73 -11.87
C GLY A 99 -0.05 -1.74 -10.43
N GLY A 100 0.06 -0.57 -9.80
CA GLY A 100 0.48 -0.38 -8.41
C GLY A 100 1.14 0.97 -8.19
N CYS A 101 1.03 1.51 -6.98
CA CYS A 101 1.76 2.71 -6.54
C CYS A 101 3.02 2.35 -5.75
N GLU A 102 3.76 3.35 -5.26
CA GLU A 102 4.94 3.10 -4.41
C GLU A 102 4.61 2.28 -3.15
N ALA A 103 3.47 2.54 -2.49
CA ALA A 103 3.04 1.76 -1.34
C ALA A 103 2.81 0.27 -1.71
N CYS A 104 2.19 0.00 -2.86
CA CYS A 104 2.04 -1.37 -3.37
C CYS A 104 3.40 -2.04 -3.57
N ARG A 105 4.36 -1.34 -4.20
CA ARG A 105 5.73 -1.84 -4.41
C ARG A 105 6.46 -2.10 -3.10
N ARG A 106 6.32 -1.22 -2.11
CA ARG A 106 6.93 -1.34 -0.77
C ARG A 106 6.41 -2.58 -0.03
N HIS A 107 5.12 -2.87 -0.14
CA HIS A 107 4.46 -3.97 0.56
C HIS A 107 4.39 -5.28 -0.22
N GLN A 108 4.85 -5.30 -1.49
CA GLN A 108 4.73 -6.46 -2.37
C GLN A 108 5.37 -7.71 -1.78
N SER A 109 6.61 -7.63 -1.29
CA SER A 109 7.33 -8.79 -0.75
C SER A 109 6.67 -9.37 0.52
N ASP A 110 6.17 -8.51 1.39
CA ASP A 110 5.44 -8.92 2.60
C ASP A 110 4.11 -9.59 2.23
N PHE A 111 3.40 -9.04 1.24
CA PHE A 111 2.17 -9.62 0.73
C PHE A 111 2.41 -10.98 0.05
N GLU A 112 3.45 -11.11 -0.76
CA GLU A 112 3.85 -12.37 -1.39
C GLU A 112 4.14 -13.46 -0.34
N ARG A 113 4.85 -13.10 0.73
CA ARG A 113 5.10 -14.00 1.87
C ARG A 113 3.81 -14.40 2.56
N LEU A 114 2.91 -13.45 2.81
CA LEU A 114 1.60 -13.73 3.39
C LEU A 114 0.79 -14.71 2.54
N VAL A 115 0.76 -14.52 1.23
CA VAL A 115 0.04 -15.39 0.29
C VAL A 115 0.66 -16.78 0.25
N ALA A 116 1.99 -16.88 0.26
CA ALA A 116 2.70 -18.16 0.29
C ALA A 116 2.45 -18.94 1.59
N ASP A 117 2.50 -18.25 2.74
CA ASP A 117 2.18 -18.83 4.04
C ASP A 117 0.73 -19.31 4.10
N ALA A 118 -0.21 -18.49 3.64
CA ALA A 118 -1.63 -18.81 3.54
C ALA A 118 -1.89 -20.07 2.70
N GLU A 119 -1.24 -20.19 1.54
CA GLU A 119 -1.30 -21.36 0.68
C GLU A 119 -0.73 -22.61 1.37
N GLY A 120 0.40 -22.47 2.05
CA GLY A 120 0.97 -23.53 2.88
C GLY A 120 0.02 -23.99 3.98
N PHE A 121 -0.56 -23.05 4.71
CA PHE A 121 -1.49 -23.34 5.81
C PHE A 121 -2.77 -23.98 5.31
N TRP A 122 -3.34 -23.50 4.20
CA TRP A 122 -4.54 -24.10 3.61
C TRP A 122 -4.33 -25.56 3.21
N ARG A 123 -3.22 -25.84 2.50
CA ARG A 123 -2.88 -27.20 2.06
C ARG A 123 -2.71 -28.18 3.22
N ARG A 124 -2.14 -27.70 4.34
CA ARG A 124 -1.96 -28.51 5.55
C ARG A 124 -3.29 -28.69 6.30
N TYR A 125 -4.13 -27.66 6.33
CA TYR A 125 -5.44 -27.69 6.98
C TYR A 125 -6.37 -28.73 6.37
N GLN A 126 -6.27 -28.95 5.05
CA GLN A 126 -6.99 -30.01 4.34
C GLN A 126 -6.51 -31.44 4.67
N GLN A 127 -5.45 -31.60 5.47
CA GLN A 127 -4.87 -32.89 5.83
C GLN A 127 -4.79 -33.05 7.37
N PRO A 128 -5.91 -33.04 8.09
CA PRO A 128 -5.93 -33.07 9.56
C PRO A 128 -5.25 -34.33 10.13
N GLU A 129 -5.27 -35.45 9.41
CA GLU A 129 -4.60 -36.70 9.83
C GLU A 129 -3.07 -36.53 9.91
N LYS A 130 -2.48 -35.72 9.02
CA LYS A 130 -1.03 -35.44 8.98
C LYS A 130 -0.64 -34.23 9.81
N TYR A 131 -1.54 -33.26 9.92
CA TYR A 131 -1.36 -32.02 10.67
C TYR A 131 -2.46 -31.91 11.74
N PRO A 132 -2.40 -32.72 12.81
CA PRO A 132 -3.49 -32.84 13.78
C PRO A 132 -3.65 -31.63 14.69
N PHE A 133 -2.62 -30.80 14.80
CA PHE A 133 -2.62 -29.60 15.63
C PHE A 133 -2.58 -28.33 14.79
N THR A 134 -3.14 -27.26 15.32
CA THR A 134 -3.17 -25.97 14.68
C THR A 134 -2.91 -24.87 15.72
N ALA A 135 -1.92 -24.00 15.45
CA ALA A 135 -1.60 -22.85 16.29
C ALA A 135 -2.18 -21.56 15.71
N GLY A 136 -2.79 -20.75 16.57
CA GLY A 136 -3.13 -19.35 16.30
C GLY A 136 -2.26 -18.40 17.13
N LYS A 137 -2.59 -17.10 17.13
CA LYS A 137 -1.78 -16.04 17.78
C LYS A 137 -1.42 -16.31 19.25
N LYS A 138 -2.32 -16.93 20.03
CA LYS A 138 -2.13 -17.20 21.47
C LYS A 138 -2.64 -18.57 21.92
N GLY A 139 -2.92 -19.48 20.98
CA GLY A 139 -3.64 -20.70 21.30
C GLY A 139 -3.27 -21.88 20.43
N LEU A 140 -3.36 -23.06 21.04
CA LEU A 140 -3.15 -24.35 20.38
C LEU A 140 -4.45 -25.13 20.38
N HIS A 141 -4.78 -25.70 19.23
CA HIS A 141 -6.01 -26.41 18.95
C HIS A 141 -5.71 -27.72 18.24
N GLU A 142 -6.63 -28.67 18.32
CA GLU A 142 -6.73 -29.70 17.28
C GLU A 142 -7.25 -29.06 15.99
N THR A 143 -6.79 -29.55 14.84
CA THR A 143 -7.16 -29.01 13.53
C THR A 143 -8.67 -29.13 13.25
N GLY A 144 -9.31 -30.17 13.77
CA GLY A 144 -10.77 -30.37 13.68
C GLY A 144 -11.61 -29.48 14.61
N CYS A 145 -11.00 -28.69 15.49
CA CYS A 145 -11.69 -27.88 16.50
C CYS A 145 -12.66 -26.87 15.85
N SER A 146 -13.85 -26.72 16.44
CA SER A 146 -14.88 -25.77 15.98
C SER A 146 -14.39 -24.32 15.95
N VAL A 147 -13.50 -23.93 16.85
CA VAL A 147 -12.88 -22.59 16.87
C VAL A 147 -12.03 -22.37 15.62
N VAL A 148 -11.22 -23.37 15.24
CA VAL A 148 -10.40 -23.33 14.02
C VAL A 148 -11.31 -23.31 12.80
N LYS A 149 -12.31 -24.20 12.72
CA LYS A 149 -13.26 -24.26 11.60
C LYS A 149 -14.00 -22.94 11.37
N ARG A 150 -14.35 -22.21 12.43
CA ARG A 150 -15.03 -20.91 12.33
C ARG A 150 -14.10 -19.78 11.89
N ALA A 151 -12.83 -19.84 12.29
CA ALA A 151 -11.86 -18.79 12.01
C ALA A 151 -11.09 -18.99 10.69
N MET A 152 -11.02 -20.23 10.19
CA MET A 152 -10.47 -20.53 8.89
C MET A 152 -11.45 -20.15 7.77
N PRO A 153 -10.96 -19.68 6.62
CA PRO A 153 -11.83 -19.43 5.48
C PRO A 153 -12.48 -20.73 5.01
N LYS A 154 -13.69 -20.63 4.45
CA LYS A 154 -14.41 -21.79 3.88
C LYS A 154 -13.72 -22.33 2.62
N GLN A 155 -13.09 -21.43 1.87
CA GLN A 155 -12.34 -21.70 0.66
C GLN A 155 -11.17 -20.74 0.57
N PHE A 156 -10.04 -21.22 0.06
CA PHE A 156 -8.89 -20.37 -0.22
C PHE A 156 -8.27 -20.80 -1.55
N SER A 157 -7.96 -19.79 -2.37
CA SER A 157 -7.23 -19.93 -3.62
C SER A 157 -6.19 -18.82 -3.67
N ARG A 158 -4.97 -19.17 -4.06
CA ARG A 158 -3.90 -18.20 -4.27
C ARG A 158 -4.36 -17.17 -5.31
N PRO A 159 -4.36 -15.86 -5.00
CA PRO A 159 -4.68 -14.84 -6.00
C PRO A 159 -3.60 -14.81 -7.09
N VAL A 160 -4.03 -14.63 -8.34
CA VAL A 160 -3.16 -14.59 -9.54
C VAL A 160 -3.61 -13.47 -10.48
N GLY A 161 -2.70 -12.99 -11.33
CA GLY A 161 -3.01 -11.96 -12.33
C GLY A 161 -3.65 -10.71 -11.71
N SER A 162 -4.75 -10.25 -12.29
CA SER A 162 -5.47 -9.06 -11.80
C SER A 162 -5.98 -9.19 -10.36
N GLN A 163 -6.33 -10.40 -9.91
CA GLN A 163 -6.74 -10.64 -8.52
C GLN A 163 -5.58 -10.45 -7.54
N PHE A 164 -4.35 -10.77 -7.97
CA PHE A 164 -3.17 -10.52 -7.15
C PHE A 164 -2.94 -9.02 -6.99
N SER A 165 -2.98 -8.25 -8.08
CA SER A 165 -2.84 -6.79 -8.03
C SER A 165 -3.92 -6.12 -7.18
N GLN A 166 -5.17 -6.59 -7.28
CA GLN A 166 -6.25 -6.09 -6.44
C GLN A 166 -6.01 -6.40 -4.96
N ALA A 167 -5.69 -7.64 -4.62
CA ALA A 167 -5.47 -8.04 -3.24
C ALA A 167 -4.22 -7.38 -2.63
N LEU A 168 -3.17 -7.13 -3.43
CA LEU A 168 -2.00 -6.36 -3.03
C LEU A 168 -2.38 -4.90 -2.73
N ARG A 169 -3.21 -4.27 -3.56
CA ARG A 169 -3.72 -2.92 -3.28
C ARG A 169 -4.50 -2.89 -1.97
N GLU A 170 -5.47 -3.79 -1.80
CA GLU A 170 -6.24 -3.88 -0.56
C GLU A 170 -5.33 -4.06 0.66
N TYR A 171 -4.29 -4.90 0.56
CA TYR A 171 -3.29 -5.10 1.62
C TYR A 171 -2.46 -3.84 1.90
N ALA A 172 -1.89 -3.22 0.86
CA ALA A 172 -1.01 -2.07 0.98
C ALA A 172 -1.73 -0.82 1.51
N HIS A 173 -3.05 -0.73 1.28
CA HIS A 173 -3.88 0.42 1.63
C HIS A 173 -4.82 0.16 2.83
N ALA A 174 -4.69 -0.99 3.52
CA ALA A 174 -5.60 -1.38 4.61
C ALA A 174 -5.45 -0.57 5.92
N ALA A 175 -4.27 -0.03 6.24
CA ALA A 175 -4.01 0.61 7.54
C ALA A 175 -4.44 2.09 7.58
N ASN A 176 -4.37 2.76 6.44
CA ASN A 176 -4.88 4.09 6.17
C ASN A 176 -4.63 4.24 4.67
N PRO A 177 -5.65 4.52 3.83
CA PRO A 177 -5.52 4.25 2.41
C PRO A 177 -4.31 4.93 1.76
N PHE A 178 -3.80 6.08 2.26
CA PHE A 178 -2.67 6.77 1.60
C PHE A 178 -1.77 7.63 2.53
N MET A 179 -1.55 7.28 3.81
CA MET A 179 -0.63 8.05 4.69
C MET A 179 0.71 7.35 4.93
N ASP A 180 1.81 8.06 4.65
CA ASP A 180 3.22 7.65 4.87
C ASP A 180 3.73 7.98 6.29
N THR A 181 2.85 8.28 7.26
CA THR A 181 3.26 8.82 8.57
C THR A 181 3.78 7.80 9.58
N GLY A 182 3.99 6.54 9.18
CA GLY A 182 4.69 5.55 10.01
C GLY A 182 3.98 5.13 11.32
N ASN A 183 2.75 5.55 11.55
CA ASN A 183 1.96 5.14 12.72
C ASN A 183 1.14 3.88 12.39
N TYR A 184 1.81 2.73 12.50
CA TYR A 184 1.30 1.38 12.17
C TYR A 184 0.52 0.68 13.30
N GLU A 185 -0.17 1.41 14.18
CA GLU A 185 -0.78 0.77 15.36
C GLU A 185 -2.27 0.43 15.24
N ASP A 186 -3.05 1.03 14.34
CA ASP A 186 -4.50 0.76 14.23
C ASP A 186 -4.93 0.27 12.84
N PHE A 187 -4.94 -1.05 12.69
CA PHE A 187 -5.38 -1.81 11.51
C PHE A 187 -6.93 -1.87 11.45
N ASP A 188 -7.60 -0.74 11.26
CA ASP A 188 -9.08 -0.64 11.25
C ASP A 188 -9.70 -0.53 9.84
N GLY A 189 -8.91 -0.66 8.77
CA GLY A 189 -9.47 -0.73 7.41
C GLY A 189 -10.14 -2.08 7.11
N CYS A 190 -11.15 -2.05 6.24
CA CYS A 190 -12.02 -3.16 5.81
C CYS A 190 -11.32 -4.42 5.24
N TRP A 191 -9.98 -4.50 5.24
CA TRP A 191 -9.27 -5.70 4.86
C TRP A 191 -9.41 -6.78 5.95
N ASN A 192 -10.47 -7.56 5.84
CA ASN A 192 -10.73 -8.68 6.72
C ASN A 192 -9.80 -9.86 6.39
N ARG A 193 -8.52 -9.72 6.75
CA ARG A 193 -7.50 -10.76 6.58
C ARG A 193 -7.98 -12.12 7.06
N ALA A 194 -8.68 -12.15 8.20
CA ALA A 194 -9.13 -13.39 8.82
C ALA A 194 -10.24 -14.10 8.02
N ALA A 195 -11.04 -13.36 7.26
CA ALA A 195 -12.05 -13.95 6.37
C ALA A 195 -11.46 -14.47 5.06
N THR A 196 -10.37 -13.85 4.58
CA THR A 196 -9.81 -14.15 3.24
C THR A 196 -8.63 -15.13 3.29
N TYR A 197 -7.77 -15.02 4.31
CA TYR A 197 -6.53 -15.80 4.41
C TYR A 197 -6.52 -16.69 5.65
N PRO A 198 -6.07 -17.95 5.53
CA PRO A 198 -5.75 -18.80 6.68
C PRO A 198 -4.84 -18.09 7.69
N THR A 199 -5.33 -17.90 8.90
CA THR A 199 -4.58 -17.25 10.00
C THR A 199 -4.00 -18.23 11.00
N PHE A 200 -4.51 -19.46 10.97
CA PHE A 200 -4.08 -20.55 11.82
C PHE A 200 -3.07 -21.41 11.06
N ARG A 201 -2.02 -21.85 11.75
CA ARG A 201 -0.92 -22.66 11.20
C ARG A 201 -1.10 -24.13 11.60
N PRO A 202 -1.49 -25.02 10.67
CA PRO A 202 -1.53 -26.45 10.95
C PRO A 202 -0.12 -27.04 11.00
N MET A 203 0.05 -27.98 11.93
CA MET A 203 1.33 -28.51 12.37
C MET A 203 1.24 -30.02 12.55
N THR A 204 2.34 -30.68 12.22
CA THR A 204 2.61 -32.06 12.65
C THR A 204 2.76 -32.12 14.18
N VAL A 205 2.74 -33.33 14.74
CA VAL A 205 2.99 -33.53 16.18
C VAL A 205 4.35 -32.97 16.60
N ALA A 206 5.39 -33.21 15.81
CA ALA A 206 6.74 -32.72 16.09
C ALA A 206 6.83 -31.19 16.06
N GLU A 207 6.23 -30.55 15.05
CA GLU A 207 6.15 -29.08 14.96
C GLU A 207 5.36 -28.49 16.13
N ALA A 208 4.28 -29.12 16.56
CA ALA A 208 3.47 -28.64 17.69
C ALA A 208 4.20 -28.78 19.04
N ARG A 209 5.02 -29.82 19.22
CA ARG A 209 5.93 -29.94 20.37
C ARG A 209 7.00 -28.86 20.36
N ALA A 210 7.63 -28.63 19.21
CA ALA A 210 8.63 -27.57 19.06
C ALA A 210 8.01 -26.18 19.33
N TRP A 211 6.83 -25.91 18.80
CA TRP A 211 6.09 -24.68 19.03
C TRP A 211 5.74 -24.50 20.51
N THR A 212 5.28 -25.56 21.18
CA THR A 212 4.97 -25.54 22.62
C THR A 212 6.22 -25.23 23.46
N ALA A 213 7.36 -25.82 23.12
CA ALA A 213 8.62 -25.54 23.79
C ALA A 213 9.05 -24.07 23.61
N GLN A 214 8.96 -23.54 22.39
CA GLN A 214 9.28 -22.12 22.11
C GLN A 214 8.34 -21.14 22.81
N ASN A 215 7.08 -21.54 23.03
CA ASN A 215 6.05 -20.73 23.68
C ASN A 215 5.90 -21.05 25.17
N THR A 216 6.88 -21.73 25.77
CA THR A 216 6.98 -21.94 27.21
C THR A 216 8.16 -21.12 27.74
N GLY A 217 7.90 -20.23 28.68
CA GLY A 217 8.92 -19.35 29.26
C GLY A 217 9.97 -20.12 30.08
N PRO A 218 11.10 -19.49 30.41
CA PRO A 218 12.25 -20.14 31.08
C PRO A 218 11.92 -20.72 32.46
N LYS A 219 10.83 -20.28 33.10
CA LYS A 219 10.33 -20.80 34.38
C LYS A 219 9.21 -21.85 34.24
N GLY A 220 8.97 -22.39 33.04
CA GLY A 220 7.94 -23.38 32.76
C GLY A 220 6.51 -22.83 32.58
N GLY A 221 6.33 -21.51 32.66
CA GLY A 221 5.04 -20.85 32.40
C GLY A 221 4.69 -20.84 30.92
N ARG A 222 3.47 -21.27 30.55
CA ARG A 222 3.00 -21.26 29.17
C ARG A 222 2.66 -19.82 28.72
N ASN A 223 3.27 -19.35 27.64
CA ASN A 223 2.91 -18.10 26.97
C ASN A 223 1.79 -18.28 25.94
N TYR A 224 1.12 -19.44 25.97
CA TYR A 224 -0.02 -19.78 25.14
C TYR A 224 -1.12 -20.43 25.98
N LYS A 225 -2.36 -20.41 25.47
CA LYS A 225 -3.51 -21.04 26.11
C LYS A 225 -3.93 -22.28 25.30
N PRO A 226 -3.93 -23.49 25.89
CA PRO A 226 -4.59 -24.61 25.23
C PRO A 226 -6.08 -24.29 25.08
N CYS A 227 -6.66 -24.66 23.95
CA CYS A 227 -8.07 -24.46 23.72
C CYS A 227 -8.89 -25.24 24.76
N ARG A 228 -9.86 -24.58 25.40
CA ARG A 228 -10.77 -25.25 26.37
C ARG A 228 -11.75 -26.23 25.70
N VAL A 229 -11.98 -26.09 24.40
CA VAL A 229 -12.94 -26.92 23.66
C VAL A 229 -12.33 -28.26 23.26
N CYS A 230 -11.14 -28.25 22.66
CA CYS A 230 -10.48 -29.49 22.23
C CYS A 230 -9.40 -29.98 23.18
N ALA A 231 -8.89 -29.14 24.09
CA ALA A 231 -7.86 -29.50 25.08
C ALA A 231 -6.76 -30.40 24.49
N PRO A 232 -6.06 -29.95 23.43
CA PRO A 232 -5.21 -30.82 22.62
C PRO A 232 -4.18 -31.55 23.48
N ALA A 233 -4.19 -32.88 23.44
CA ALA A 233 -3.26 -33.74 24.16
C ALA A 233 -1.95 -33.84 23.37
N LEU A 234 -0.87 -33.27 23.93
CA LEU A 234 0.40 -33.07 23.23
C LEU A 234 1.62 -33.47 24.06
#